data_AF-A0A8J5NZ53-F1
#
_entry.id   AF-A0A8J5NZ53-F1
#
_cell.length_a   1.000
_cell.length_b   1.000
_cell.length_c   1.000
_cell.angle_alpha   90.00
_cell.angle_beta   90.00
_cell.angle_gamma   90.00
#
_symmetry.space_group_name_H-M   'P 1'
#
loop_
_entity.id
_entity.type
_entity.pdbx_description
1 polymer ?
#
loop_
_entity_poly.entity_id
_entity_poly.type
_entity_poly.pdbx_seq_one_letter_code
_entity_poly.pdbx_strand_id
1 'polypeptide(L)'
;MVDVLLQVFGAPGGKIDAVQEALDHLLDMLRLCRGDNMGVRDLVPHLYIRLNRDQEAYDFVKWYATTGSESKYDWGDMDQPYLDIRDADVLEEPLETWSNGKYLSLGHVAASAQNTARALNGTIPPEIVGLIRSELVGSAVAARSDIFLGSTEHLSKLIKKVKDHIAKLYRSVNEYNPHFWRLMLSSPVSAASQRPGMYSHETKEEACLMIGYCLASWVETPGAFQLMKDLSQSV
;
A
#
# COMPACT_ATOMS: atom_id res chain seq x y z
N MET A 1 -7.90 15.30 14.10
CA MET A 1 -8.47 13.94 13.91
C MET A 1 -7.50 13.06 13.11
N VAL A 2 -6.93 13.56 12.00
CA VAL A 2 -5.90 12.86 11.21
C VAL A 2 -4.67 12.41 12.04
N ASP A 3 -4.28 13.16 13.06
CA ASP A 3 -3.12 12.81 13.91
C ASP A 3 -3.21 11.44 14.59
N VAL A 4 -4.42 10.96 14.92
CA VAL A 4 -4.63 9.64 15.51
C VAL A 4 -4.31 8.53 14.50
N LEU A 5 -4.49 8.80 13.21
CA LEU A 5 -4.20 7.85 12.12
C LEU A 5 -2.71 7.58 11.95
N LEU A 6 -1.88 8.57 12.28
CA LEU A 6 -0.42 8.53 12.11
C LEU A 6 0.27 7.83 13.28
N GLN A 7 -0.47 7.44 14.32
CA GLN A 7 0.07 6.73 15.49
C GLN A 7 0.18 5.23 15.20
N VAL A 8 1.34 4.65 15.55
CA VAL A 8 1.59 3.22 15.55
C VAL A 8 0.90 2.62 16.77
N PHE A 9 -0.05 1.71 16.60
CA PHE A 9 -0.70 1.06 17.74
C PHE A 9 -0.16 -0.35 18.00
N GLY A 10 1.13 -0.54 17.72
CA GLY A 10 1.83 -1.80 17.41
C GLY A 10 1.85 -2.93 18.45
N ALA A 11 0.67 -3.44 18.80
CA ALA A 11 0.40 -4.79 19.32
C ALA A 11 -1.11 -5.10 19.15
N PRO A 12 -1.56 -6.36 19.26
CA PRO A 12 -2.99 -6.69 19.18
C PRO A 12 -3.78 -5.87 20.20
N GLY A 13 -4.68 -5.02 19.73
CA GLY A 13 -5.41 -4.05 20.57
C GLY A 13 -5.11 -2.58 20.30
N GLY A 14 -4.30 -2.25 19.28
CA GLY A 14 -4.53 -0.99 18.58
C GLY A 14 -6.01 -0.83 18.30
N LYS A 15 -6.57 0.37 18.48
CA LYS A 15 -8.03 0.55 18.39
C LYS A 15 -8.42 0.33 16.93
N ILE A 16 -8.68 -0.92 16.56
CA ILE A 16 -9.20 -1.34 15.25
C ILE A 16 -10.42 -0.48 14.94
N ASP A 17 -11.26 -0.25 15.95
CA ASP A 17 -12.36 0.71 15.91
C ASP A 17 -11.91 2.11 15.50
N ALA A 18 -10.81 2.66 16.03
CA ALA A 18 -10.32 3.97 15.63
C ALA A 18 -9.75 4.00 14.20
N VAL A 19 -9.08 2.92 13.76
CA VAL A 19 -8.60 2.79 12.37
C VAL A 19 -9.80 2.66 11.42
N GLN A 20 -10.82 1.90 11.81
CA GLN A 20 -12.06 1.68 11.08
C GLN A 20 -12.88 2.98 10.98
N GLU A 21 -13.17 3.65 12.10
CA GLU A 21 -13.88 4.93 12.14
C GLU A 21 -13.22 5.99 11.25
N ALA A 22 -11.89 6.01 11.26
CA ALA A 22 -11.18 6.97 10.44
C ALA A 22 -11.13 6.58 8.97
N LEU A 23 -11.04 5.28 8.64
CA LEU A 23 -11.23 4.81 7.27
C LEU A 23 -12.62 5.20 6.75
N ASP A 24 -13.67 4.98 7.55
CA ASP A 24 -15.04 5.32 7.20
C ASP A 24 -15.19 6.83 6.99
N HIS A 25 -14.58 7.64 7.85
CA HIS A 25 -14.58 9.08 7.70
C HIS A 25 -13.86 9.55 6.42
N LEU A 26 -12.70 8.99 6.09
CA LEU A 26 -11.97 9.36 4.87
C LEU A 26 -12.72 8.92 3.61
N LEU A 27 -13.33 7.73 3.62
CA LEU A 27 -14.18 7.27 2.53
C LEU A 27 -15.41 8.16 2.35
N ASP A 28 -16.02 8.63 3.44
CA ASP A 28 -17.13 9.59 3.38
C ASP A 28 -16.68 10.96 2.83
N MET A 29 -15.49 11.44 3.21
CA MET A 29 -14.91 12.65 2.62
C MET A 29 -14.71 12.50 1.10
N LEU A 30 -14.19 11.35 0.66
CA LEU A 30 -14.01 11.04 -0.76
C LEU A 30 -15.35 10.87 -1.50
N ARG A 31 -16.36 10.28 -0.85
CA ARG A 31 -17.72 10.19 -1.39
C ARG A 31 -18.35 11.56 -1.60
N LEU A 32 -18.09 12.52 -0.70
CA LEU A 32 -18.57 13.90 -0.81
C LEU A 32 -17.75 14.75 -1.79
N CYS A 33 -16.46 14.45 -1.95
CA CYS A 33 -15.55 15.16 -2.84
C CYS A 33 -14.58 14.18 -3.51
N ARG A 34 -15.02 13.61 -4.65
CA ARG A 34 -14.22 12.60 -5.38
C ARG A 34 -12.87 13.16 -5.86
N GLY A 35 -12.82 14.46 -6.15
CA GLY A 35 -11.60 15.18 -6.58
C GLY A 35 -10.52 15.30 -5.50
N ASP A 36 -10.85 14.99 -4.24
CA ASP A 36 -9.89 14.89 -3.13
C ASP A 36 -8.95 16.10 -2.94
N ASN A 37 -9.54 17.27 -2.72
CA ASN A 37 -8.77 18.52 -2.50
C ASN A 37 -7.89 18.48 -1.24
N MET A 38 -8.11 17.52 -0.34
CA MET A 38 -7.38 17.37 0.91
C MET A 38 -6.30 16.27 0.86
N GLY A 39 -6.17 15.54 -0.25
CA GLY A 39 -5.20 14.46 -0.42
C GLY A 39 -5.44 13.24 0.48
N VAL A 40 -6.68 13.03 0.94
CA VAL A 40 -6.99 11.94 1.88
C VAL A 40 -6.91 10.55 1.23
N ARG A 41 -6.98 10.47 -0.11
CA ARG A 41 -6.83 9.20 -0.85
C ARG A 41 -5.47 8.54 -0.60
N ASP A 42 -4.44 9.32 -0.27
CA ASP A 42 -3.09 8.82 -0.02
C ASP A 42 -2.98 8.07 1.32
N LEU A 43 -3.93 8.27 2.23
CA LEU A 43 -4.02 7.58 3.52
C LEU A 43 -4.84 6.28 3.45
N VAL A 44 -5.87 6.26 2.62
CA VAL A 44 -6.90 5.20 2.61
C VAL A 44 -6.31 3.79 2.40
N PRO A 45 -5.43 3.54 1.41
CA PRO A 45 -4.82 2.22 1.23
C PRO A 45 -4.08 1.72 2.48
N HIS A 46 -3.39 2.62 3.18
CA HIS A 46 -2.64 2.26 4.38
C HIS A 46 -3.56 1.90 5.55
N LEU A 47 -4.74 2.53 5.66
CA LEU A 47 -5.74 2.16 6.67
C LEU A 47 -6.35 0.79 6.39
N TYR A 48 -6.65 0.47 5.12
CA TYR A 48 -7.06 -0.88 4.74
C TYR A 48 -6.00 -1.93 5.13
N ILE A 49 -4.73 -1.67 4.86
CA ILE A 49 -3.62 -2.57 5.22
C ILE A 49 -3.57 -2.84 6.73
N ARG A 50 -3.72 -1.79 7.56
CA ARG A 50 -3.72 -1.92 9.02
C ARG A 50 -4.89 -2.75 9.55
N LEU A 51 -6.00 -2.78 8.82
CA LEU A 51 -7.17 -3.62 9.12
C LEU A 51 -7.05 -5.03 8.54
N ASN A 52 -5.92 -5.40 7.94
CA ASN A 52 -5.72 -6.66 7.19
C ASN A 52 -6.71 -6.82 6.02
N ARG A 53 -7.13 -5.70 5.41
CA ARG A 53 -8.02 -5.61 4.25
C ARG A 53 -7.20 -5.37 2.98
N ASP A 54 -6.22 -6.24 2.77
CA ASP A 54 -5.18 -6.09 1.73
C ASP A 54 -5.78 -6.07 0.30
N GLN A 55 -6.86 -6.82 0.07
CA GLN A 55 -7.57 -6.84 -1.21
C GLN A 55 -8.24 -5.49 -1.49
N GLU A 56 -8.96 -4.92 -0.53
CA GLU A 56 -9.61 -3.62 -0.71
C GLU A 56 -8.60 -2.48 -0.84
N ALA A 57 -7.45 -2.57 -0.15
CA ALA A 57 -6.34 -1.65 -0.37
C ALA A 57 -5.87 -1.69 -1.84
N TYR A 58 -5.74 -2.89 -2.41
CA TYR A 58 -5.32 -3.07 -3.79
C TYR A 58 -6.36 -2.58 -4.80
N ASP A 59 -7.62 -2.98 -4.62
CA ASP A 59 -8.73 -2.57 -5.48
C ASP A 59 -8.87 -1.04 -5.52
N PHE A 60 -8.71 -0.37 -4.37
CA PHE A 60 -8.70 1.08 -4.26
C PHE A 60 -7.56 1.70 -5.08
N VAL A 61 -6.31 1.23 -4.88
CA VAL A 61 -5.15 1.72 -5.63
C VAL A 61 -5.34 1.50 -7.13
N LYS A 62 -5.84 0.33 -7.53
CA LYS A 62 -6.06 -0.02 -8.93
C LYS A 62 -7.10 0.89 -9.58
N TRP A 63 -8.18 1.23 -8.88
CA TRP A 63 -9.21 2.13 -9.41
C TRP A 63 -8.64 3.51 -9.76
N TYR A 64 -7.84 4.11 -8.86
CA TYR A 64 -7.16 5.37 -9.15
C TYR A 64 -6.11 5.25 -10.25
N ALA A 65 -5.44 4.09 -10.35
CA ALA A 65 -4.44 3.81 -11.40
C ALA A 65 -5.04 3.60 -12.80
N THR A 66 -6.33 3.27 -12.88
CA THR A 66 -7.03 2.90 -14.12
C THR A 66 -8.15 3.89 -14.41
N THR A 67 -9.37 3.61 -13.94
CA THR A 67 -10.57 4.42 -14.19
C THR A 67 -10.38 5.88 -13.76
N GLY A 68 -9.87 6.14 -12.56
CA GLY A 68 -9.61 7.50 -12.07
C GLY A 68 -8.49 8.24 -12.81
N SER A 69 -7.66 7.50 -13.58
CA SER A 69 -6.60 8.07 -14.42
C SER A 69 -7.02 8.31 -15.87
N GLU A 70 -8.25 7.95 -16.25
CA GLU A 70 -8.77 8.26 -17.57
C GLU A 70 -8.95 9.77 -17.75
N SER A 71 -8.47 10.31 -18.87
CA SER A 71 -8.53 11.75 -19.16
C SER A 71 -9.96 12.30 -19.24
N LYS A 72 -10.94 11.44 -19.49
CA LYS A 72 -12.36 11.74 -19.62
C LYS A 72 -13.17 11.53 -18.33
N TYR A 73 -12.55 11.04 -17.25
CA TYR A 73 -13.26 10.83 -15.99
C TYR A 73 -13.64 12.19 -15.39
N ASP A 74 -14.92 12.39 -15.10
CA ASP A 74 -15.41 13.64 -14.51
C ASP A 74 -15.58 13.47 -13.00
N TRP A 75 -14.66 14.07 -12.24
CA TRP A 75 -14.67 14.04 -10.78
C TRP A 75 -15.90 14.75 -10.15
N GLY A 76 -16.60 15.60 -10.90
CA GLY A 76 -17.83 16.27 -10.47
C GLY A 76 -19.11 15.49 -10.78
N ASP A 77 -19.02 14.49 -11.66
CA ASP A 77 -20.16 13.65 -12.03
C ASP A 77 -20.33 12.52 -11.01
N MET A 78 -21.32 12.68 -10.14
CA MET A 78 -21.62 11.73 -9.06
C MET A 78 -22.33 10.45 -9.55
N ASP A 79 -22.82 10.43 -10.79
CA ASP A 79 -23.49 9.27 -11.38
C ASP A 79 -22.49 8.30 -12.05
N GLN A 80 -21.24 8.74 -12.30
CA GLN A 80 -20.19 7.85 -12.80
C GLN A 80 -19.79 6.80 -11.76
N PRO A 81 -19.36 5.59 -12.22
CA PRO A 81 -18.80 4.58 -11.33
C PRO A 81 -17.63 5.13 -10.51
N TYR A 82 -17.58 4.73 -9.24
CA TYR A 82 -16.58 5.21 -8.30
C TYR A 82 -16.23 4.10 -7.30
N LEU A 83 -14.94 3.76 -7.22
CA LEU A 83 -14.40 2.68 -6.36
C LEU A 83 -15.18 1.35 -6.53
N ASP A 84 -15.46 1.01 -7.79
CA ASP A 84 -16.27 -0.12 -8.21
C ASP A 84 -15.44 -1.35 -8.65
N ILE A 85 -14.11 -1.25 -8.67
CA ILE A 85 -13.22 -2.41 -8.83
C ILE A 85 -13.31 -3.28 -7.57
N ARG A 86 -13.46 -4.60 -7.78
CA ARG A 86 -13.52 -5.62 -6.73
C ARG A 86 -12.73 -6.86 -7.15
N ASP A 87 -12.06 -7.48 -6.19
CA ASP A 87 -11.36 -8.77 -6.35
C ASP A 87 -10.32 -8.76 -7.48
N ALA A 88 -9.66 -7.60 -7.69
CA ALA A 88 -8.62 -7.49 -8.69
C ALA A 88 -7.40 -8.36 -8.34
N ASP A 89 -6.71 -8.85 -9.37
CA ASP A 89 -5.52 -9.68 -9.18
C ASP A 89 -4.35 -8.85 -8.61
N VAL A 90 -4.12 -8.97 -7.30
CA VAL A 90 -3.01 -8.32 -6.58
C VAL A 90 -1.64 -8.72 -7.15
N LEU A 91 -1.55 -9.87 -7.82
CA LEU A 91 -0.32 -10.43 -8.39
C LEU A 91 -0.20 -10.17 -9.90
N GLU A 92 -1.07 -9.33 -10.48
CA GLU A 92 -0.90 -8.86 -11.85
C GLU A 92 0.38 -8.02 -11.99
N GLU A 93 0.85 -7.83 -13.23
CA GLU A 93 2.03 -6.97 -13.43
C GLU A 93 1.74 -5.55 -12.91
N PRO A 94 2.69 -4.94 -12.16
CA PRO A 94 2.60 -3.55 -11.77
C PRO A 94 2.23 -2.67 -12.96
N LEU A 95 1.15 -1.91 -12.85
CA LEU A 95 0.67 -1.08 -13.96
C LEU A 95 1.76 -0.06 -14.34
N GLU A 96 2.00 0.15 -15.63
CA GLU A 96 2.98 1.15 -16.10
C GLU A 96 2.66 2.58 -15.59
N THR A 97 1.37 2.85 -15.36
CA THR A 97 0.86 4.06 -14.72
C THR A 97 1.40 4.27 -13.31
N TRP A 98 1.95 3.25 -12.65
CA TRP A 98 2.58 3.39 -11.33
C TRP A 98 3.92 4.10 -11.35
N SER A 99 4.51 4.31 -12.54
CA SER A 99 5.70 5.12 -12.72
C SER A 99 5.41 6.54 -13.24
N ASN A 100 4.23 6.80 -13.84
CA ASN A 100 3.93 8.03 -14.60
C ASN A 100 2.48 8.57 -14.43
N GLY A 101 1.71 8.04 -13.49
CA GLY A 101 0.27 8.31 -13.37
C GLY A 101 -0.05 9.67 -12.79
N LYS A 102 -0.86 10.46 -13.51
CA LYS A 102 -1.30 11.81 -13.10
C LYS A 102 -1.97 11.87 -11.72
N TYR A 103 -2.56 10.77 -11.27
CA TYR A 103 -3.29 10.69 -10.00
C TYR A 103 -2.79 9.59 -9.06
N LEU A 104 -1.72 8.88 -9.44
CA LEU A 104 -1.13 7.88 -8.58
C LEU A 104 -0.01 8.51 -7.75
N SER A 105 -0.31 8.76 -6.48
CA SER A 105 0.69 9.32 -5.56
C SER A 105 1.70 8.28 -5.11
N LEU A 106 2.84 8.79 -4.62
CA LEU A 106 3.87 8.05 -3.92
C LEU A 106 3.32 7.14 -2.79
N GLY A 107 2.25 7.56 -2.10
CA GLY A 107 1.57 6.77 -1.08
C GLY A 107 0.90 5.51 -1.65
N HIS A 108 0.22 5.60 -2.79
CA HIS A 108 -0.41 4.44 -3.42
C HIS A 108 0.63 3.41 -3.90
N VAL A 109 1.76 3.86 -4.45
CA VAL A 109 2.84 2.94 -4.87
C VAL A 109 3.45 2.26 -3.65
N ALA A 110 3.66 3.00 -2.55
CA ALA A 110 4.14 2.45 -1.29
C ALA A 110 3.15 1.44 -0.70
N ALA A 111 1.84 1.71 -0.77
CA ALA A 111 0.80 0.78 -0.33
C ALA A 111 0.79 -0.51 -1.16
N SER A 112 0.91 -0.38 -2.48
CA SER A 112 1.02 -1.53 -3.39
C SER A 112 2.25 -2.39 -3.08
N ALA A 113 3.43 -1.76 -2.89
CA ALA A 113 4.65 -2.46 -2.50
C ALA A 113 4.50 -3.19 -1.16
N GLN A 114 3.83 -2.55 -0.20
CA GLN A 114 3.56 -3.12 1.11
C GLN A 114 2.58 -4.30 1.02
N ASN A 115 1.51 -4.19 0.23
CA ASN A 115 0.55 -5.27 -0.02
C ASN A 115 1.23 -6.49 -0.63
N THR A 116 2.05 -6.28 -1.66
CA THR A 116 2.79 -7.35 -2.32
C THR A 116 3.80 -8.01 -1.36
N ALA A 117 4.45 -7.21 -0.49
CA ALA A 117 5.32 -7.74 0.56
C ALA A 117 4.56 -8.53 1.64
N ARG A 118 3.34 -8.12 2.01
CA ARG A 118 2.48 -8.85 2.95
C ARG A 118 1.95 -10.15 2.37
N ALA A 119 1.58 -10.14 1.08
CA ALA A 119 1.23 -11.34 0.34
C ALA A 119 2.38 -12.34 0.33
N LEU A 120 3.63 -11.85 0.22
CA LEU A 120 4.85 -12.64 0.34
C LEU A 120 5.08 -13.19 1.77
N ASN A 121 4.88 -12.36 2.80
CA ASN A 121 5.31 -12.65 4.18
C ASN A 121 4.26 -13.27 5.12
N GLY A 122 2.98 -13.35 4.74
CA GLY A 122 1.97 -14.20 5.37
C GLY A 122 1.65 -14.00 6.87
N THR A 123 1.35 -12.79 7.31
CA THR A 123 1.09 -12.48 8.73
C THR A 123 -0.20 -13.10 9.32
N ILE A 124 -0.09 -14.18 10.13
CA ILE A 124 -1.12 -14.76 11.04
C ILE A 124 -0.47 -15.25 12.38
N PRO A 125 -1.15 -15.20 13.55
CA PRO A 125 -0.67 -15.60 14.89
C PRO A 125 -0.14 -17.05 15.08
N PRO A 126 0.61 -17.32 16.19
CA PRO A 126 1.67 -18.34 16.26
C PRO A 126 1.28 -19.82 16.43
N GLU A 127 0.03 -20.15 16.72
CA GLU A 127 -0.37 -21.54 17.05
C GLU A 127 -0.70 -22.40 15.81
N ILE A 128 -0.88 -21.75 14.64
CA ILE A 128 -1.32 -22.39 13.39
C ILE A 128 -0.19 -22.52 12.33
N VAL A 129 0.88 -21.72 12.45
CA VAL A 129 2.00 -21.67 11.48
C VAL A 129 3.07 -22.75 11.72
N GLY A 130 2.99 -23.53 12.80
CA GLY A 130 3.82 -24.73 13.01
C GLY A 130 3.69 -25.79 11.90
N LEU A 131 2.64 -25.67 11.07
CA LEU A 131 2.49 -26.33 9.77
C LEU A 131 3.23 -25.61 8.64
N ILE A 132 4.38 -25.01 8.96
CA ILE A 132 5.61 -24.98 8.16
C ILE A 132 5.50 -25.93 6.98
N ARG A 133 5.30 -25.36 5.80
CA ARG A 133 5.70 -25.93 4.49
C ARG A 133 5.27 -24.96 3.39
N SER A 134 5.95 -23.86 3.07
CA SER A 134 7.13 -23.18 3.59
C SER A 134 7.46 -22.08 2.58
N GLU A 135 6.63 -21.04 2.38
CA GLU A 135 7.08 -19.73 1.81
C GLU A 135 5.97 -18.67 1.59
N LEU A 136 4.68 -18.96 1.60
CA LEU A 136 3.68 -17.95 1.16
C LEU A 136 2.29 -18.25 1.70
N VAL A 137 1.68 -17.41 2.56
CA VAL A 137 0.22 -17.13 2.51
C VAL A 137 -0.14 -15.82 3.26
N GLY A 138 -0.20 -14.69 2.56
CA GLY A 138 -0.97 -13.53 3.02
C GLY A 138 -2.48 -13.69 2.75
N SER A 139 -3.32 -12.87 3.39
CA SER A 139 -4.80 -12.83 3.23
C SER A 139 -5.25 -12.75 1.76
N ALA A 140 -4.54 -11.98 0.93
CA ALA A 140 -4.80 -11.85 -0.51
C ALA A 140 -4.59 -13.15 -1.30
N VAL A 141 -3.70 -14.05 -0.83
CA VAL A 141 -3.42 -15.35 -1.47
C VAL A 141 -4.38 -16.43 -0.97
N ALA A 142 -4.87 -16.31 0.27
CA ALA A 142 -5.82 -17.24 0.87
C ALA A 142 -7.19 -17.29 0.16
N ALA A 143 -7.59 -16.20 -0.50
CA ALA A 143 -8.83 -16.12 -1.27
C ALA A 143 -8.80 -16.91 -2.60
N ARG A 144 -7.66 -17.48 -3.00
CA ARG A 144 -7.43 -18.10 -4.31
C ARG A 144 -6.96 -19.56 -4.19
N SER A 145 -7.92 -20.48 -4.15
CA SER A 145 -7.71 -21.92 -3.96
C SER A 145 -6.92 -22.61 -5.09
N ASP A 146 -6.87 -21.99 -6.27
CA ASP A 146 -6.10 -22.45 -7.45
C ASP A 146 -4.58 -22.32 -7.25
N ILE A 147 -4.13 -21.29 -6.54
CA ILE A 147 -2.72 -21.06 -6.21
C ILE A 147 -2.24 -22.07 -5.15
N PHE A 148 -3.12 -22.43 -4.22
CA PHE A 148 -2.88 -23.41 -3.15
C PHE A 148 -2.68 -24.86 -3.64
N LEU A 149 -3.18 -25.20 -4.84
CA LEU A 149 -3.14 -26.55 -5.42
C LEU A 149 -2.05 -26.71 -6.50
N GLY A 150 -1.24 -25.68 -6.75
CA GLY A 150 -0.18 -25.69 -7.77
C GLY A 150 1.04 -26.55 -7.39
N SER A 151 1.84 -26.95 -8.40
CA SER A 151 3.12 -27.64 -8.18
C SER A 151 4.17 -26.74 -7.52
N THR A 152 5.18 -27.33 -6.88
CA THR A 152 6.31 -26.60 -6.27
C THR A 152 7.02 -25.67 -7.27
N GLU A 153 7.07 -26.06 -8.54
CA GLU A 153 7.61 -25.25 -9.64
C GLU A 153 6.73 -24.05 -9.98
N HIS A 154 5.41 -24.20 -9.92
CA HIS A 154 4.46 -23.10 -10.08
C HIS A 154 4.61 -22.09 -8.93
N LEU A 155 4.73 -22.58 -7.69
CA LEU A 155 4.96 -21.73 -6.52
C LEU A 155 6.29 -20.97 -6.62
N SER A 156 7.37 -21.64 -7.02
CA SER A 156 8.68 -21.00 -7.21
C SER A 156 8.63 -19.88 -8.27
N LYS A 157 7.93 -20.12 -9.39
CA LYS A 157 7.70 -19.09 -10.42
C LYS A 157 6.90 -17.92 -9.88
N LEU A 158 5.89 -18.17 -9.05
CA LEU A 158 5.08 -17.14 -8.44
C LEU A 158 5.89 -16.29 -7.46
N ILE A 159 6.67 -16.92 -6.58
CA ILE A 159 7.58 -16.24 -5.64
C ILE A 159 8.54 -15.33 -6.41
N LYS A 160 9.13 -15.85 -7.49
CA LYS A 160 10.02 -15.05 -8.34
C LYS A 160 9.30 -13.85 -8.94
N LYS A 161 8.10 -14.05 -9.51
CA LYS A 161 7.28 -12.98 -10.08
C LYS A 161 6.99 -11.89 -9.05
N VAL A 162 6.57 -12.28 -7.85
CA VAL A 162 6.29 -11.37 -6.74
C VAL A 162 7.53 -10.58 -6.34
N LYS A 163 8.69 -11.23 -6.20
CA LYS A 163 9.96 -10.53 -5.92
C LYS A 163 10.33 -9.53 -7.02
N ASP A 164 10.15 -9.91 -8.27
CA ASP A 164 10.39 -9.03 -9.42
C ASP A 164 9.44 -7.81 -9.39
N HIS A 165 8.19 -8.00 -8.98
CA HIS A 165 7.21 -6.91 -8.82
C HIS A 165 7.59 -5.96 -7.70
N ILE A 166 8.01 -6.46 -6.54
CA ILE A 166 8.46 -5.61 -5.42
C ILE A 166 9.69 -4.81 -5.85
N ALA A 167 10.64 -5.42 -6.56
CA ALA A 167 11.81 -4.73 -7.08
C ALA A 167 11.47 -3.66 -8.13
N LYS A 168 10.47 -3.90 -8.99
CA LYS A 168 9.95 -2.87 -9.92
C LYS A 168 9.32 -1.71 -9.16
N LEU A 169 8.43 -1.99 -8.22
CA LEU A 169 7.77 -0.99 -7.38
C LEU A 169 8.77 -0.14 -6.58
N TYR A 170 9.77 -0.78 -5.98
CA TYR A 170 10.84 -0.10 -5.26
C TYR A 170 11.56 0.90 -6.17
N ARG A 171 11.94 0.47 -7.38
CA ARG A 171 12.61 1.33 -8.37
C ARG A 171 11.72 2.47 -8.83
N SER A 172 10.45 2.22 -9.17
CA SER A 172 9.51 3.27 -9.56
C SER A 172 9.40 4.36 -8.50
N VAL A 173 9.29 3.98 -7.22
CA VAL A 173 9.28 4.94 -6.10
C VAL A 173 10.58 5.73 -6.01
N ASN A 174 11.73 5.05 -6.15
CA ASN A 174 13.03 5.69 -6.03
C ASN A 174 13.35 6.63 -7.19
N GLU A 175 12.92 6.26 -8.40
CA GLU A 175 13.06 7.06 -9.62
C GLU A 175 12.18 8.31 -9.56
N TYR A 176 10.94 8.18 -9.05
CA TYR A 176 10.04 9.31 -8.86
C TYR A 176 10.50 10.25 -7.74
N ASN A 177 10.78 9.70 -6.54
CA ASN A 177 11.20 10.50 -5.39
C ASN A 177 12.39 9.84 -4.68
N PRO A 178 13.64 10.25 -4.98
CA PRO A 178 14.85 9.63 -4.43
C PRO A 178 15.05 9.88 -2.93
N HIS A 179 14.21 10.73 -2.32
CA HIS A 179 14.24 10.97 -0.89
C HIS A 179 13.43 9.93 -0.10
N PHE A 180 12.41 9.32 -0.71
CA PHE A 180 11.46 8.47 0.00
C PHE A 180 12.12 7.27 0.68
N TRP A 181 12.68 6.32 -0.08
CA TRP A 181 13.29 5.12 0.53
C TRP A 181 14.47 5.48 1.42
N ARG A 182 15.28 6.47 1.03
CA ARG A 182 16.39 6.95 1.85
C ARG A 182 15.91 7.37 3.23
N LEU A 183 14.85 8.16 3.33
CA LEU A 183 14.30 8.63 4.60
C LEU A 183 13.55 7.52 5.34
N MET A 184 12.74 6.74 4.62
CA MET A 184 11.95 5.63 5.15
C MET A 184 12.83 4.55 5.81
N LEU A 185 13.99 4.25 5.23
CA LEU A 185 14.89 3.20 5.74
C LEU A 185 15.91 3.70 6.78
N SER A 186 16.27 4.99 6.75
CA SER A 186 17.27 5.56 7.66
C SER A 186 16.68 6.19 8.92
N SER A 187 15.61 6.97 8.78
CA SER A 187 15.08 7.82 9.85
C SER A 187 13.57 8.11 9.69
N PRO A 188 12.72 7.06 9.56
CA PRO A 188 11.32 7.22 9.19
C PRO A 188 10.51 8.07 10.17
N VAL A 189 10.73 7.91 11.49
CA VAL A 189 10.04 8.68 12.52
C VAL A 189 10.38 10.17 12.45
N SER A 190 11.64 10.49 12.17
CA SER A 190 12.10 11.89 12.01
C SER A 190 11.49 12.51 10.75
N ALA A 191 11.46 11.77 9.65
CA ALA A 191 10.81 12.20 8.41
C ALA A 191 9.31 12.46 8.61
N ALA A 192 8.58 11.51 9.21
CA ALA A 192 7.16 11.66 9.52
C ALA A 192 6.85 12.86 10.44
N SER A 193 7.79 13.20 11.33
CA SER A 193 7.62 14.32 12.28
C SER A 193 7.78 15.70 11.64
N GLN A 194 8.32 15.81 10.43
CA GLN A 194 8.57 17.11 9.77
C GLN A 194 7.29 17.86 9.40
N ARG A 195 6.18 17.14 9.12
CA ARG A 195 4.84 17.72 8.89
C ARG A 195 4.86 18.99 8.02
N PRO A 196 5.31 18.90 6.76
CA PRO A 196 5.40 20.06 5.91
C PRO A 196 4.00 20.65 5.66
N GLY A 197 3.88 21.97 5.78
CA GLY A 197 2.61 22.68 5.49
C GLY A 197 2.32 22.83 3.99
N MET A 198 3.33 22.60 3.15
CA MET A 198 3.22 22.60 1.69
C MET A 198 4.31 21.70 1.09
N TYR A 199 4.06 21.15 -0.08
CA TYR A 199 5.03 20.37 -0.85
C TYR A 199 4.80 20.58 -2.34
N SER A 200 5.83 20.26 -3.12
CA SER A 200 5.71 20.05 -4.57
C SER A 200 6.06 18.59 -4.88
N HIS A 201 5.65 18.10 -6.05
CA HIS A 201 6.02 16.76 -6.50
C HIS A 201 7.54 16.57 -6.52
N GLU A 202 7.97 15.35 -6.21
CA GLU A 202 9.36 14.87 -6.24
C GLU A 202 10.27 15.52 -5.16
N THR A 203 9.68 16.29 -4.24
CA THR A 203 10.42 16.98 -3.19
C THR A 203 10.65 16.12 -1.94
N LYS A 204 11.58 16.56 -1.09
CA LYS A 204 11.81 15.93 0.22
C LYS A 204 10.58 16.08 1.13
N GLU A 205 9.87 17.20 1.01
CA GLU A 205 8.65 17.50 1.75
C GLU A 205 7.55 16.51 1.38
N GLU A 206 7.36 16.22 0.09
CA GLU A 206 6.43 15.17 -0.35
C GLU A 206 6.79 13.81 0.26
N ALA A 207 8.08 13.44 0.22
CA ALA A 207 8.54 12.19 0.83
C ALA A 207 8.25 12.14 2.34
N CYS A 208 8.52 13.22 3.09
CA CYS A 208 8.23 13.30 4.52
C CYS A 208 6.72 13.18 4.81
N LEU A 209 5.87 13.83 4.01
CA LEU A 209 4.41 13.75 4.14
C LEU A 209 3.92 12.32 3.91
N MET A 210 4.36 11.69 2.81
CA MET A 210 3.96 10.33 2.44
C MET A 210 4.47 9.30 3.44
N ILE A 211 5.70 9.46 3.95
CA ILE A 211 6.21 8.63 5.06
C ILE A 211 5.31 8.79 6.28
N GLY A 212 4.88 10.01 6.62
CA GLY A 212 3.92 10.23 7.69
C GLY A 212 2.64 9.41 7.51
N TYR A 213 2.08 9.39 6.31
CA TYR A 213 0.84 8.68 5.98
C TYR A 213 0.97 7.15 6.04
N CYS A 214 2.11 6.61 5.59
CA CYS A 214 2.29 5.16 5.50
C CYS A 214 3.04 4.55 6.69
N LEU A 215 3.76 5.32 7.51
CA LEU A 215 4.67 4.75 8.52
C LEU A 215 3.98 3.77 9.46
N ALA A 216 2.77 4.09 9.91
CA ALA A 216 2.03 3.23 10.84
C ALA A 216 1.75 1.86 10.24
N SER A 217 1.27 1.78 8.99
CA SER A 217 1.04 0.50 8.33
C SER A 217 2.34 -0.26 8.18
N TRP A 218 3.43 0.40 7.77
CA TRP A 218 4.72 -0.24 7.53
C TRP A 218 5.35 -0.81 8.80
N VAL A 219 5.24 -0.11 9.93
CA VAL A 219 5.69 -0.62 11.24
C VAL A 219 4.83 -1.81 11.69
N GLU A 220 3.54 -1.80 11.39
CA GLU A 220 2.60 -2.88 11.69
C GLU A 220 2.72 -4.07 10.72
N THR A 221 3.57 -4.00 9.68
CA THR A 221 3.88 -5.11 8.78
C THR A 221 5.24 -5.75 9.14
N PRO A 222 5.24 -6.96 9.73
CA PRO A 222 6.47 -7.71 9.98
C PRO A 222 7.29 -7.96 8.71
N GLY A 223 8.60 -7.77 8.82
CA GLY A 223 9.55 -8.04 7.74
C GLY A 223 9.60 -7.02 6.60
N ALA A 224 8.64 -6.08 6.49
CA ALA A 224 8.59 -5.13 5.38
C ALA A 224 9.84 -4.23 5.31
N PHE A 225 10.29 -3.68 6.43
CA PHE A 225 11.51 -2.86 6.47
C PHE A 225 12.76 -3.66 6.12
N GLN A 226 12.86 -4.92 6.55
CA GLN A 226 14.02 -5.76 6.24
C GLN A 226 14.07 -6.08 4.75
N LEU A 227 12.93 -6.47 4.17
CA LEU A 227 12.81 -6.74 2.74
C LEU A 227 13.25 -5.55 1.89
N MET A 228 12.82 -4.34 2.23
CA MET A 228 13.20 -3.12 1.49
C MET A 228 14.68 -2.77 1.68
N LYS A 229 15.27 -3.04 2.86
CA LYS A 229 16.71 -2.89 3.08
C LYS A 229 17.51 -3.86 2.23
N ASP A 230 17.10 -5.12 2.17
CA ASP A 230 17.76 -6.14 1.36
C ASP A 230 17.69 -5.77 -0.13
N LEU A 231 16.53 -5.28 -0.59
CA LEU A 231 16.35 -4.76 -1.95
C LEU A 231 17.28 -3.57 -2.24
N SER A 232 17.40 -2.61 -1.32
CA SER A 232 18.27 -1.43 -1.47
C SER A 232 19.76 -1.75 -1.62
N GLN A 233 20.19 -2.96 -1.24
CA GLN A 233 21.57 -3.42 -1.38
C GLN A 233 21.78 -4.23 -2.68
N SER A 234 20.70 -4.69 -3.30
CA SER A 234 20.71 -5.59 -4.46
C SER A 234 20.42 -4.91 -5.80
N VAL A 235 19.94 -3.67 -5.76
CA VAL A 235 19.54 -2.83 -6.90
C VAL A 235 20.40 -1.58 -6.92
#